data_AF-A0A7C3X5I1-F1
#
_entry.id   AF-A0A7C3X5I1-F1
#
_cell.length_a   1.000
_cell.length_b   1.000
_cell.length_c   1.000
_cell.angle_alpha   90.00
_cell.angle_beta   90.00
_cell.angle_gamma   90.00
#
_symmetry.space_group_name_H-M   'P 1'
#
loop_
_entity.id
_entity.type
_entity.pdbx_description
1 polymer ?
#
loop_
_entity_poly.entity_id
_entity_poly.type
_entity_poly.pdbx_seq_one_letter_code
_entity_poly.pdbx_strand_id
1 'polypeptide(L)'
;MVQIGLLGASIYRTRVFGGTEFMPLSYLVSKYGRLDDQVIKDGDFNVVRVDFVQPQSGYIILRAYFSVDHDYYPVKYEHMTGGPAELNRVGYTVVVTSLQEVLPQIWFPTNAIFIGDPKVTDIHRAIGKIKINQGLSEKDFDLEFPAGTMVVDKIKGRKYIVASGSGGK
;
A
#
# COMPACT_ATOMS: atom_id res chain seq x y z
N MET A 1 10.70 21.85 9.08
CA MET A 1 9.68 21.15 9.91
C MET A 1 8.61 20.66 8.94
N VAL A 2 8.69 19.41 8.50
CA VAL A 2 7.78 18.87 7.46
C VAL A 2 6.46 18.52 8.13
N GLN A 3 5.36 19.09 7.64
CA GLN A 3 4.03 18.84 8.15
C GLN A 3 3.57 17.45 7.68
N ILE A 4 3.65 16.45 8.56
CA ILE A 4 3.37 15.01 8.31
C ILE A 4 1.88 14.74 7.96
N GLY A 5 1.03 15.78 7.94
CA GLY A 5 -0.42 15.67 7.79
C GLY A 5 -0.95 15.30 6.39
N LEU A 6 -0.09 15.25 5.37
CA LEU A 6 -0.49 15.03 3.98
C LEU A 6 0.27 13.89 3.29
N LEU A 7 0.74 12.88 4.02
CA LEU A 7 1.18 11.63 3.36
C LEU A 7 -0.02 11.06 2.62
N GLY A 8 -0.01 11.23 1.29
CA GLY A 8 -1.13 11.01 0.38
C GLY A 8 -1.80 9.65 0.56
N ALA A 9 -3.03 9.54 0.06
CA ALA A 9 -3.83 8.33 0.10
C ALA A 9 -3.12 7.16 -0.61
N SER A 10 -2.21 6.48 0.09
CA SER A 10 -1.63 5.24 -0.41
C SER A 10 -2.66 4.14 -0.18
N ILE A 11 -3.23 3.65 -1.27
CA ILE A 11 -4.06 2.44 -1.28
C ILE A 11 -3.21 1.22 -0.89
N TYR A 12 -1.88 1.35 -0.97
CA TYR A 12 -0.94 0.30 -0.62
C TYR A 12 -0.85 0.17 0.91
N ARG A 13 -1.67 -0.71 1.47
CA ARG A 13 -1.54 -1.18 2.86
C ARG A 13 -0.28 -2.01 2.98
N THR A 14 0.85 -1.36 3.28
CA THR A 14 2.12 -2.05 3.47
C THR A 14 2.06 -2.88 4.76
N ARG A 15 2.15 -4.21 4.64
CA ARG A 15 2.58 -5.02 5.78
C ARG A 15 4.08 -4.80 5.95
N VAL A 16 4.45 -3.94 6.90
CA VAL A 16 5.85 -3.69 7.24
C VAL A 16 6.33 -4.88 8.10
N PHE A 17 5.60 -5.23 9.16
CA PHE A 17 5.75 -6.50 9.88
C PHE A 17 4.40 -6.93 10.46
N GLY A 18 4.35 -8.12 11.09
CA GLY A 18 3.12 -8.64 11.68
C GLY A 18 2.47 -7.65 12.66
N GLY A 19 1.19 -7.35 12.46
CA GLY A 19 0.41 -6.44 13.30
C GLY A 19 0.38 -4.99 12.82
N THR A 20 1.09 -4.63 11.74
CA THR A 20 1.05 -3.27 11.17
C THR A 20 0.08 -3.11 10.01
N GLU A 21 -0.65 -4.16 9.62
CA GLU A 21 -1.45 -4.22 8.39
C GLU A 21 -2.62 -3.21 8.36
N PHE A 22 -2.96 -2.64 9.52
CA PHE A 22 -4.07 -1.70 9.69
C PHE A 22 -3.62 -0.31 10.14
N MET A 23 -2.31 -0.08 10.24
CA MET A 23 -1.77 1.20 10.69
C MET A 23 -1.63 2.18 9.51
N PRO A 24 -1.96 3.47 9.69
CA PRO A 24 -1.70 4.48 8.68
C PRO A 24 -0.21 4.58 8.32
N LEU A 25 0.12 4.81 7.05
CA LEU A 25 1.51 4.94 6.62
C LEU A 25 2.24 6.08 7.36
N SER A 26 1.56 7.19 7.64
CA SER A 26 2.10 8.29 8.44
C SER A 26 2.54 7.87 9.85
N TYR A 27 1.72 7.03 10.50
CA TYR A 27 2.07 6.44 11.79
C TYR A 27 3.33 5.56 11.65
N LEU A 28 3.38 4.71 10.63
CA LEU A 28 4.52 3.82 10.39
C LEU A 28 5.81 4.60 10.13
N VAL A 29 5.75 5.66 9.31
CA VAL A 29 6.91 6.54 9.04
C VAL A 29 7.39 7.18 10.35
N SER A 30 6.48 7.72 11.17
CA SER A 30 6.87 8.40 12.42
C SER A 30 7.51 7.47 13.45
N LYS A 31 7.08 6.20 13.50
CA LYS A 31 7.46 5.26 14.56
C LYS A 31 8.59 4.32 14.19
N TYR A 32 8.66 3.95 12.91
CA TYR A 32 9.57 2.90 12.41
C TYR A 32 10.42 3.38 11.23
N GLY A 33 10.14 4.55 10.68
CA GLY A 33 10.85 5.11 9.54
C GLY A 33 12.12 5.83 9.93
N ARG A 34 13.22 5.51 9.24
CA ARG A 34 14.44 6.33 9.19
C ARG A 34 14.43 7.13 7.90
N LEU A 35 14.17 8.42 8.00
CA LEU A 35 14.20 9.34 6.87
C LEU A 35 15.65 9.60 6.42
N ASP A 36 15.88 9.43 5.14
CA ASP A 36 17.00 10.02 4.40
C ASP A 36 16.42 11.21 3.62
N ASP A 37 16.70 12.42 4.11
CA ASP A 37 16.11 13.67 3.61
C ASP A 37 16.80 14.19 2.35
N GLN A 38 17.83 13.48 1.86
CA GLN A 38 18.43 13.78 0.59
C GLN A 38 17.43 13.53 -0.55
N VAL A 39 17.13 14.61 -1.29
CA VAL A 39 16.35 14.50 -2.52
C VAL A 39 17.21 13.86 -3.60
N ILE A 40 16.75 12.74 -4.14
CA ILE A 40 17.41 12.00 -5.23
C ILE A 40 16.44 11.83 -6.41
N LYS A 41 16.98 11.59 -7.61
CA LYS A 41 16.19 11.24 -8.79
C LYS A 41 16.02 9.72 -8.86
N ASP A 42 14.79 9.22 -8.92
CA ASP A 42 14.47 7.80 -9.15
C ASP A 42 13.41 7.72 -10.26
N GLY A 43 13.85 7.28 -11.45
CA GLY A 43 13.05 7.39 -12.68
C GLY A 43 12.71 8.86 -12.99
N ASP A 44 11.41 9.12 -13.18
CA ASP A 44 10.91 10.47 -13.48
C ASP A 44 10.63 11.31 -12.23
N PHE A 45 10.73 10.74 -11.02
CA PHE A 45 10.39 11.41 -9.78
C PHE A 45 11.62 11.94 -9.04
N ASN A 46 11.50 13.13 -8.44
CA ASN A 46 12.39 13.53 -7.36
C ASN A 46 11.81 12.99 -6.05
N VAL A 47 12.62 12.28 -5.26
CA VAL A 47 12.15 11.51 -4.11
C VAL A 47 13.02 11.70 -2.88
N VAL A 48 12.42 11.53 -1.71
CA VAL A 48 13.12 11.22 -0.45
C VAL A 48 12.90 9.77 -0.08
N ARG A 49 13.82 9.17 0.67
CA ARG A 49 13.77 7.75 1.04
C ARG A 49 13.44 7.59 2.51
N VAL A 50 12.60 6.61 2.84
CA VAL A 50 12.38 6.16 4.22
C VAL A 50 12.68 4.67 4.30
N ASP A 51 13.61 4.31 5.16
CA ASP A 51 13.91 2.93 5.51
C ASP A 51 13.08 2.55 6.74
N PHE A 52 12.18 1.58 6.61
CA PHE A 52 11.43 1.01 7.74
C PHE A 52 12.27 -0.08 8.39
N VAL A 53 12.58 0.12 9.67
CA VAL A 53 13.48 -0.74 10.42
C VAL A 53 12.67 -1.59 11.40
N GLN A 54 12.88 -2.91 11.37
CA GLN A 54 12.28 -3.81 12.34
C GLN A 54 12.89 -3.56 13.74
N PRO A 55 12.09 -3.23 14.76
CA PRO A 55 12.61 -2.81 16.07
C PRO A 55 13.52 -3.83 16.76
N GLN A 56 13.24 -5.13 16.61
CA GLN A 56 13.95 -6.19 17.32
C GLN A 56 15.30 -6.52 16.69
N SER A 57 15.38 -6.48 15.36
CA SER A 57 16.55 -6.94 14.60
C SER A 57 17.39 -5.80 14.05
N GLY A 58 16.84 -4.59 13.95
CA GLY A 58 17.48 -3.47 13.27
C GLY A 58 17.52 -3.61 11.75
N TYR A 59 16.86 -4.62 11.18
CA TYR A 59 16.88 -4.86 9.75
C TYR A 59 15.92 -3.94 9.01
N ILE A 60 16.35 -3.47 7.83
CA ILE A 60 15.44 -2.79 6.90
C ILE A 60 14.56 -3.88 6.30
N ILE A 61 13.26 -3.70 6.41
CA ILE A 61 12.22 -4.64 5.96
C ILE A 61 11.44 -4.09 4.78
N LEU A 62 11.32 -2.76 4.72
CA LEU A 62 10.73 -2.03 3.63
C LEU A 62 11.52 -0.75 3.45
N ARG A 63 11.76 -0.37 2.21
CA ARG A 63 12.22 0.96 1.87
C ARG A 63 11.20 1.60 0.94
N ALA A 64 10.70 2.78 1.32
CA ALA A 64 9.76 3.54 0.52
C ALA A 64 10.42 4.81 -0.01
N TYR A 65 10.02 5.21 -1.21
CA TYR A 65 10.43 6.46 -1.84
C TYR A 65 9.20 7.32 -2.05
N PHE A 66 9.28 8.56 -1.59
CA PHE A 66 8.18 9.51 -1.61
C PHE A 66 8.51 10.66 -2.54
N SER A 67 7.66 10.93 -3.52
CA SER A 67 7.92 12.00 -4.46
C SER A 67 7.68 13.37 -3.83
N VAL A 68 8.72 14.21 -3.81
CA VAL A 68 8.63 15.57 -3.25
C VAL A 68 7.80 16.52 -4.11
N ASP A 69 7.62 16.19 -5.38
CA ASP A 69 6.84 16.98 -6.34
C ASP A 69 5.33 16.65 -6.29
N HIS A 70 4.94 15.62 -5.53
CA HIS A 70 3.57 15.07 -5.51
C HIS A 70 3.09 14.86 -4.07
N ASP A 71 3.28 15.87 -3.20
CA ASP A 71 2.83 15.84 -1.80
C ASP A 71 3.32 14.60 -1.02
N TYR A 72 4.56 14.20 -1.27
CA TYR A 72 5.15 12.99 -0.69
C TYR A 72 4.30 11.73 -0.97
N TYR A 73 3.70 11.63 -2.16
CA TYR A 73 3.06 10.40 -2.60
C TYR A 73 4.11 9.29 -2.74
N PRO A 74 3.87 8.08 -2.20
CA PRO A 74 4.83 6.99 -2.33
C PRO A 74 4.86 6.45 -3.76
N VAL A 75 6.02 6.52 -4.40
CA VAL A 75 6.21 6.14 -5.80
C VAL A 75 7.04 4.88 -5.98
N LYS A 76 7.71 4.39 -4.94
CA LYS A 76 8.43 3.12 -4.99
C LYS A 76 8.50 2.45 -3.62
N TYR A 77 8.44 1.13 -3.63
CA TYR A 77 8.59 0.26 -2.47
C TYR A 77 9.59 -0.84 -2.80
N GLU A 78 10.65 -0.98 -2.03
CA GLU A 78 11.58 -2.10 -2.07
C GLU A 78 11.34 -2.96 -0.83
N HIS A 79 10.84 -4.17 -1.02
CA HIS A 79 10.65 -5.11 0.07
C HIS A 79 11.91 -5.93 0.24
N MET A 80 12.46 -5.85 1.44
CA MET A 80 13.73 -6.47 1.75
C MET A 80 13.50 -7.93 2.13
N THR A 81 14.28 -8.82 1.55
CA THR A 81 14.34 -10.25 1.89
C THR A 81 15.71 -10.56 2.45
N GLY A 82 15.77 -11.53 3.37
CA GLY A 82 17.03 -12.10 3.82
C GLY A 82 17.07 -12.30 5.34
N GLY A 83 17.73 -13.39 5.75
CA GLY A 83 18.22 -13.55 7.12
C GLY A 83 19.56 -12.81 7.32
N PRO A 84 20.26 -13.06 8.44
CA PRO A 84 21.52 -12.38 8.78
C PRO A 84 22.62 -12.43 7.70
N ALA A 85 22.57 -13.38 6.77
CA ALA A 85 23.57 -13.56 5.70
C ALA A 85 23.25 -12.79 4.40
N GLU A 86 22.01 -12.31 4.21
CA GLU A 86 21.57 -11.59 3.01
C GLU A 86 20.91 -10.25 3.39
N LEU A 87 21.50 -9.56 4.39
CA LEU A 87 20.94 -8.32 4.91
C LEU A 87 20.72 -7.32 3.79
N ASN A 88 19.49 -6.80 3.72
CA ASN A 88 19.08 -5.75 2.80
C ASN A 88 19.14 -6.15 1.31
N ARG A 89 18.98 -7.44 0.97
CA ARG A 89 18.66 -7.80 -0.41
C ARG A 89 17.22 -7.41 -0.72
N VAL A 90 16.98 -6.79 -1.86
CA VAL A 90 15.62 -6.51 -2.34
C VAL A 90 15.05 -7.81 -2.90
N GLY A 91 13.95 -8.30 -2.32
CA GLY A 91 13.25 -9.48 -2.82
C GLY A 91 12.24 -9.14 -3.91
N TYR A 92 11.52 -8.03 -3.74
CA TYR A 92 10.67 -7.49 -4.79
C TYR A 92 10.51 -5.98 -4.66
N THR A 93 10.17 -5.35 -5.78
CA THR A 93 9.99 -3.91 -5.91
C THR A 93 8.64 -3.60 -6.52
N VAL A 94 7.97 -2.58 -6.01
CA VAL A 94 6.82 -1.94 -6.66
C VAL A 94 7.24 -0.54 -7.06
N VAL A 95 7.10 -0.18 -8.34
CA VAL A 95 7.46 1.12 -8.88
C VAL A 95 6.23 1.74 -9.54
N VAL A 96 5.76 2.87 -9.03
CA VAL A 96 4.79 3.73 -9.72
C VAL A 96 5.55 4.49 -10.79
N THR A 97 5.11 4.38 -12.04
CA THR A 97 5.77 5.05 -13.18
C THR A 97 5.03 6.27 -13.68
N SER A 98 3.79 6.48 -13.21
CA SER A 98 3.05 7.72 -13.49
C SER A 98 1.95 7.95 -12.45
N LEU A 99 1.71 9.22 -12.19
CA LEU A 99 0.66 9.73 -11.32
C LEU A 99 -0.29 10.62 -12.12
N GLN A 100 -1.53 10.72 -11.66
CA GLN A 100 -2.50 11.70 -12.11
C GLN A 100 -3.06 12.43 -10.88
N GLU A 101 -3.07 13.76 -10.91
CA GLU A 101 -3.82 14.55 -9.93
C GLU A 101 -5.32 14.40 -10.22
N VAL A 102 -6.06 13.85 -9.26
CA VAL A 102 -7.51 13.57 -9.40
C VAL A 102 -8.37 14.55 -8.61
N LEU A 103 -7.80 15.19 -7.59
CA LEU A 103 -8.26 16.40 -6.89
C LEU A 103 -7.04 17.23 -6.51
N PRO A 104 -7.22 18.52 -6.16
CA PRO A 104 -6.12 19.32 -5.62
C PRO A 104 -5.35 18.57 -4.53
N GLN A 105 -4.05 18.34 -4.77
CA GLN A 105 -3.12 17.63 -3.88
C GLN A 105 -3.45 16.15 -3.61
N ILE A 106 -4.31 15.54 -4.44
CA ILE A 106 -4.64 14.11 -4.37
C ILE A 106 -4.17 13.45 -5.66
N TRP A 107 -3.11 12.66 -5.50
CA TRP A 107 -2.47 11.93 -6.58
C TRP A 107 -2.93 10.48 -6.61
N PHE A 108 -3.12 9.94 -7.81
CA PHE A 108 -3.48 8.55 -8.03
C PHE A 108 -2.51 7.88 -9.02
N PRO A 109 -2.06 6.64 -8.75
CA PRO A 109 -1.15 5.92 -9.63
C PRO A 109 -1.89 5.41 -10.86
N THR A 110 -1.47 5.86 -12.04
CA THR A 110 -2.06 5.43 -13.32
C THR A 110 -1.29 4.28 -13.95
N ASN A 111 0.01 4.14 -13.63
CA ASN A 111 0.81 2.98 -14.01
C ASN A 111 1.75 2.58 -12.87
N ALA A 112 1.90 1.27 -12.67
CA ALA A 112 2.87 0.69 -11.76
C ALA A 112 3.45 -0.61 -12.32
N ILE A 113 4.67 -0.92 -11.90
CA ILE A 113 5.39 -2.14 -12.25
C ILE A 113 5.72 -2.86 -10.94
N PHE A 114 5.35 -4.13 -10.86
CA PHE A 114 5.84 -5.05 -9.85
C PHE A 114 7.03 -5.82 -10.43
N ILE A 115 8.13 -5.90 -9.69
CA ILE A 115 9.36 -6.58 -10.08
C ILE A 115 9.72 -7.55 -8.96
N GLY A 116 9.43 -8.84 -9.14
CA GLY A 116 9.79 -9.90 -8.20
C GLY A 116 11.14 -10.55 -8.51
N ASP A 117 11.59 -11.41 -7.59
CA ASP A 117 12.70 -12.36 -7.77
C ASP A 117 12.14 -13.80 -7.76
N PRO A 118 12.31 -14.62 -8.82
CA PRO A 118 13.12 -14.42 -10.02
C PRO A 118 12.37 -13.70 -11.16
N LYS A 119 12.62 -12.38 -11.30
CA LYS A 119 12.26 -11.48 -12.41
C LYS A 119 10.83 -11.50 -12.94
N VAL A 120 9.85 -11.94 -12.15
CA VAL A 120 8.44 -11.80 -12.55
C VAL A 120 8.12 -10.31 -12.59
N THR A 121 7.73 -9.82 -13.76
CA THR A 121 7.37 -8.42 -13.96
C THR A 121 5.89 -8.33 -14.31
N ASP A 122 5.10 -7.75 -13.41
CA ASP A 122 3.68 -7.47 -13.67
C ASP A 122 3.51 -5.97 -13.87
N ILE A 123 2.70 -5.60 -14.87
CA ILE A 123 2.42 -4.20 -15.19
C ILE A 123 0.94 -3.94 -14.88
N HIS A 124 0.71 -2.96 -14.02
CA HIS A 124 -0.62 -2.48 -13.65
C HIS A 124 -0.87 -1.13 -14.29
N ARG A 125 -2.02 -0.98 -14.96
CA ARG A 125 -2.43 0.27 -15.61
C ARG A 125 -3.89 0.57 -15.28
N ALA A 126 -4.17 1.81 -14.91
CA ALA A 126 -5.53 2.29 -14.76
C ALA A 126 -6.23 2.29 -16.14
N ILE A 127 -7.40 1.67 -16.22
CA ILE A 127 -8.19 1.61 -17.45
C ILE A 127 -9.28 2.67 -17.37
N GLY A 128 -9.21 3.66 -18.27
CA GLY A 128 -10.21 4.73 -18.37
C GLY A 128 -9.99 5.89 -17.39
N LYS A 129 -11.03 6.72 -17.24
CA LYS A 129 -10.99 7.92 -16.40
C LYS A 129 -11.09 7.53 -14.92
N ILE A 130 -10.12 7.96 -14.10
CA ILE A 130 -10.21 7.82 -12.64
C ILE A 130 -11.32 8.73 -12.13
N LYS A 131 -12.24 8.13 -11.37
CA LYS A 131 -13.35 8.83 -10.72
C LYS A 131 -13.29 8.58 -9.22
N ILE A 132 -13.60 9.60 -8.47
CA ILE A 132 -13.52 9.65 -7.01
C ILE A 132 -14.85 10.14 -6.45
N ASN A 133 -15.11 9.87 -5.17
CA ASN A 133 -16.32 10.31 -4.46
C ASN A 133 -17.61 10.06 -5.24
N GLN A 134 -17.72 8.87 -5.88
CA GLN A 134 -18.84 8.51 -6.75
C GLN A 134 -20.16 8.24 -6.00
N GLY A 135 -20.22 8.53 -4.70
CA GLY A 135 -21.38 8.24 -3.87
C GLY A 135 -21.67 6.74 -3.73
N LEU A 136 -20.62 5.89 -3.76
CA LEU A 136 -20.75 4.46 -3.49
C LEU A 136 -21.38 4.28 -2.10
N SER A 137 -22.44 3.49 -2.07
CA SER A 137 -23.19 3.13 -0.87
C SER A 137 -22.64 1.85 -0.24
N GLU A 138 -23.02 1.56 1.01
CA GLU A 138 -22.66 0.28 1.65
C GLU A 138 -23.10 -0.94 0.82
N LYS A 139 -24.23 -0.82 0.11
CA LYS A 139 -24.78 -1.89 -0.75
C LYS A 139 -23.87 -2.24 -1.92
N ASP A 140 -23.05 -1.31 -2.40
CA ASP A 140 -22.09 -1.57 -3.48
C ASP A 140 -20.93 -2.47 -3.02
N PHE A 141 -20.81 -2.70 -1.70
CA PHE A 141 -19.83 -3.58 -1.07
C PHE A 141 -20.48 -4.82 -0.43
N ASP A 142 -21.81 -4.99 -0.55
CA ASP A 142 -22.49 -6.17 -0.07
C ASP A 142 -22.14 -7.37 -0.96
N LEU A 143 -21.63 -8.42 -0.32
CA LEU A 143 -21.36 -9.70 -0.96
C LEU A 143 -22.50 -10.66 -0.64
N GLU A 144 -23.22 -11.10 -1.67
CA GLU A 144 -24.16 -12.20 -1.53
C GLU A 144 -23.40 -13.53 -1.57
N PHE A 145 -23.52 -14.29 -0.48
CA PHE A 145 -22.95 -15.62 -0.37
C PHE A 145 -24.06 -16.66 -0.52
N PRO A 146 -23.84 -17.78 -1.25
CA PRO A 146 -24.81 -18.87 -1.30
C PRO A 146 -25.12 -19.44 0.08
N ALA A 147 -26.35 -19.94 0.26
CA ALA A 147 -26.73 -20.70 1.45
C ALA A 147 -25.74 -21.85 1.73
N GLY A 148 -25.40 -22.05 3.01
CA GLY A 148 -24.40 -23.03 3.43
C GLY A 148 -22.95 -22.56 3.33
N THR A 149 -22.68 -21.37 2.77
CA THR A 149 -21.33 -20.80 2.73
C THR A 149 -20.86 -20.47 4.15
N MET A 150 -19.69 -20.99 4.52
CA MET A 150 -18.99 -20.60 5.74
C MET A 150 -18.25 -19.28 5.51
N VAL A 151 -18.71 -18.22 6.17
CA VAL A 151 -18.09 -16.89 6.11
C VAL A 151 -17.25 -16.66 7.36
N VAL A 152 -16.03 -16.19 7.14
CA VAL A 152 -15.10 -15.72 8.20
C VAL A 152 -14.94 -14.22 8.04
N ASP A 153 -15.73 -13.46 8.80
CA ASP A 153 -15.62 -12.01 8.87
C ASP A 153 -14.48 -11.65 9.83
N LYS A 154 -13.30 -11.43 9.25
CA LYS A 154 -12.10 -11.03 10.01
C LYS A 154 -12.18 -9.60 10.56
N ILE A 155 -13.05 -8.76 10.00
CA ILE A 155 -13.21 -7.37 10.46
C ILE A 155 -14.00 -7.37 11.78
N LYS A 156 -15.10 -8.10 11.83
CA LYS A 156 -15.94 -8.23 13.04
C LYS A 156 -15.51 -9.37 13.96
N GLY A 157 -14.51 -10.17 13.55
CA GLY A 157 -14.02 -11.31 14.32
C GLY A 157 -15.05 -12.43 14.47
N ARG A 158 -15.92 -12.64 13.46
CA ARG A 158 -17.04 -13.59 13.54
C ARG A 158 -16.93 -14.66 12.47
N LYS A 159 -17.45 -15.85 12.81
CA LYS A 159 -17.59 -16.98 11.89
C LYS A 159 -19.04 -17.42 11.88
N TYR A 160 -19.65 -17.49 10.70
CA TYR A 160 -21.05 -17.88 10.55
C TYR A 160 -21.26 -18.68 9.26
N ILE A 161 -22.31 -19.51 9.23
CA ILE A 161 -22.78 -20.17 8.03
C ILE A 161 -23.98 -19.37 7.53
N VAL A 162 -23.97 -19.02 6.25
CA VAL A 162 -25.08 -18.30 5.62
C VAL A 162 -26.29 -19.22 5.64
N ALA A 163 -27.32 -18.82 6.37
CA ALA A 163 -28.55 -19.59 6.45
C ALA A 163 -29.15 -19.73 5.05
N SER A 164 -29.70 -20.90 4.74
CA SER A 164 -30.66 -21.04 3.65
C SER A 164 -31.84 -20.15 3.99
N GLY A 165 -31.94 -18.99 3.37
CA GLY A 165 -33.14 -18.19 3.50
C GLY A 165 -34.32 -19.05 3.06
N SER A 166 -35.23 -19.36 3.98
CA SER A 166 -36.59 -19.74 3.61
C SER A 166 -37.12 -18.59 2.78
N GLY A 167 -37.25 -18.79 1.47
CA GLY A 167 -37.86 -17.83 0.56
C GLY A 167 -39.18 -17.33 1.18
N GLY A 168 -39.13 -16.12 1.71
CA GLY A 168 -40.33 -15.38 2.09
C GLY A 168 -41.02 -15.04 0.79
N LYS A 169 -42.13 -15.75 0.55
CA LYS A 169 -43.15 -15.38 -0.44
C LYS A 169 -43.67 -13.98 -0.19
#